data_AF-A0A382IRB1-F1
#
_entry.id   AF-A0A382IRB1-F1
#
_cell.length_a   1.000
_cell.length_b   1.000
_cell.length_c   1.000
_cell.angle_alpha   90.00
_cell.angle_beta   90.00
_cell.angle_gamma   90.00
#
_symmetry.space_group_name_H-M   'P 1'
#
loop_
_entity.id
_entity.type
_entity.pdbx_description
1 polymer ?
#
loop_
_entity_poly.entity_id
_entity_poly.type
_entity_poly.pdbx_seq_one_letter_code
_entity_poly.pdbx_strand_id
1 'polypeptide(L)'
;MIRVLKHFSAISLTILLSLGQGFSGELVIGFGSCLDQDLPQPIWEDIKAQNPEVFIMLGDNVYGDTYGNIHNLERAYQKQARAFKKAGLDFPVLAIWDDHDYG
;
A
#
# COMPACT_ATOMS: atom_id res chain seq x y z
N MET A 1 5.51 36.65 -45.70
CA MET A 1 6.38 35.70 -44.94
C MET A 1 6.41 35.92 -43.42
N ILE A 2 5.63 36.85 -42.83
CA ILE A 2 5.73 37.19 -41.39
C ILE A 2 4.67 36.48 -40.52
N ARG A 3 3.62 35.90 -41.10
CA ARG A 3 2.57 35.17 -40.36
C ARG A 3 2.97 33.77 -39.90
N VAL A 4 3.90 33.11 -40.62
CA VAL A 4 4.33 31.74 -40.31
C VAL A 4 5.28 31.69 -39.11
N LEU A 5 6.09 32.74 -38.91
CA LEU A 5 7.07 32.80 -37.80
C LEU A 5 6.43 32.92 -36.41
N LYS A 6 5.22 33.49 -36.31
CA LYS A 6 4.51 33.65 -35.02
C LYS A 6 3.97 32.33 -34.45
N HIS A 7 3.67 31.36 -35.30
CA HIS A 7 3.13 30.07 -34.86
C HIS A 7 4.24 29.13 -34.34
N PHE A 8 5.44 29.19 -34.93
CA PHE A 8 6.60 28.44 -34.42
C PHE A 8 7.06 28.91 -33.03
N SER A 9 6.97 30.21 -32.75
CA SER A 9 7.34 30.77 -31.43
C SER A 9 6.37 30.37 -30.31
N ALA A 10 5.07 30.31 -30.61
CA ALA A 10 4.05 29.90 -29.62
C ALA A 10 4.13 28.40 -29.31
N ILE A 11 4.34 27.54 -30.32
CA ILE A 11 4.48 26.09 -30.14
C ILE A 11 5.72 25.75 -29.31
N SER A 12 6.84 26.45 -29.52
CA SER A 12 8.07 26.27 -28.75
C SER A 12 7.89 26.63 -27.26
N LEU A 13 7.16 27.72 -26.97
CA LEU A 13 6.91 28.15 -25.60
C LEU A 13 5.98 27.17 -24.83
N THR A 14 4.97 26.60 -25.50
CA THR A 14 4.07 25.62 -24.87
C THR A 14 4.78 24.31 -24.54
N ILE A 15 5.71 23.85 -25.40
CA ILE A 15 6.50 22.64 -25.15
C ILE A 15 7.46 22.85 -23.97
N LEU A 16 8.10 24.02 -23.86
CA LEU A 16 8.95 24.35 -22.70
C LEU A 16 8.17 24.39 -21.38
N LEU A 17 6.92 24.87 -21.36
CA LEU A 17 6.08 24.85 -20.16
C LEU A 17 5.65 23.43 -19.74
N SER A 18 5.42 22.53 -20.69
CA SER A 18 5.05 21.14 -20.37
C SER A 18 6.21 20.30 -19.83
N LEU A 19 7.45 20.63 -20.19
CA LEU A 19 8.66 19.92 -19.72
C LEU A 19 9.10 20.31 -18.31
N GLY A 20 8.56 21.41 -17.76
CA GLY A 20 8.92 21.95 -16.44
C GLY A 20 8.02 21.50 -15.29
N GLN A 21 6.96 20.74 -15.56
CA GLN A 21 6.15 20.14 -14.49
C GLN A 21 6.86 18.88 -13.99
N GLY A 22 7.76 19.06 -13.02
CA GLY A 22 8.24 17.94 -12.23
C GLY A 22 7.05 17.20 -11.62
N PHE A 23 7.04 15.86 -11.72
CA PHE A 23 6.02 15.04 -11.12
C PHE A 23 6.19 15.10 -9.58
N SER A 24 5.58 16.11 -8.96
CA SER A 24 5.49 16.23 -7.50
C SER A 24 4.25 15.49 -7.03
N GLY A 25 4.27 14.16 -7.12
CA GLY A 25 3.27 13.32 -6.46
C GLY A 25 3.58 13.21 -4.98
N GLU A 26 2.55 13.32 -4.13
CA GLU A 26 2.65 12.92 -2.73
C GLU A 26 2.79 11.39 -2.67
N LEU A 27 3.68 10.90 -1.81
CA LEU A 27 3.86 9.45 -1.56
C LEU A 27 3.29 9.13 -0.18
N VAL A 28 2.25 8.30 -0.15
CA VAL A 28 1.56 7.86 1.05
C VAL A 28 1.89 6.38 1.30
N ILE A 29 2.69 6.13 2.32
CA ILE A 29 3.02 4.78 2.77
C ILE A 29 2.29 4.49 4.08
N GLY A 30 1.49 3.44 4.09
CA GLY A 30 0.86 2.93 5.30
C GLY A 30 1.79 1.99 6.07
N PHE A 31 1.76 2.07 7.40
CA PHE A 31 2.47 1.14 8.28
C PHE A 31 1.54 0.64 9.38
N GLY A 32 1.70 -0.61 9.80
CA GLY A 32 0.98 -1.17 10.93
C GLY A 32 1.59 -2.47 11.43
N SER A 33 1.08 -2.95 12.56
CA SER A 33 1.49 -4.20 13.20
C SER A 33 0.34 -4.72 14.07
N CYS A 34 0.55 -5.86 14.72
CA CYS A 34 -0.34 -6.40 15.75
C CYS A 34 -1.76 -6.67 15.25
N LEU A 35 -1.86 -7.35 14.12
CA LEU A 35 -3.12 -7.60 13.43
C LEU A 35 -3.65 -9.00 13.72
N ASP A 36 -4.37 -9.14 14.83
CA ASP A 36 -4.98 -10.40 15.21
C ASP A 36 -6.06 -10.86 14.21
N GLN A 37 -5.84 -12.03 13.60
CA GLN A 37 -6.73 -12.66 12.63
C GLN A 37 -8.10 -13.05 13.21
N ASP A 38 -8.21 -13.15 14.54
CA ASP A 38 -9.42 -13.52 15.26
C ASP A 38 -10.29 -12.30 15.61
N LEU A 39 -9.76 -11.09 15.49
CA LEU A 39 -10.48 -9.85 15.76
C LEU A 39 -11.07 -9.21 14.50
N PRO A 40 -12.16 -8.42 14.62
CA PRO A 40 -12.62 -7.56 13.53
C PRO A 40 -11.53 -6.56 13.12
N GLN A 41 -11.36 -6.35 11.80
CA GLN A 41 -10.37 -5.43 11.24
C GLN A 41 -11.04 -4.25 10.51
N PRO A 42 -11.80 -3.38 11.19
CA PRO A 42 -12.47 -2.22 10.56
C PRO A 42 -11.47 -1.17 10.06
N ILE A 43 -10.22 -1.22 10.55
CA ILE A 43 -9.13 -0.30 10.17
C ILE A 43 -8.89 -0.23 8.66
N TRP A 44 -9.21 -1.31 7.91
CA TRP A 44 -9.03 -1.34 6.46
C TRP A 44 -9.88 -0.31 5.72
N GLU A 45 -11.04 0.08 6.24
CA GLU A 45 -11.85 1.13 5.60
C GLU A 45 -11.16 2.49 5.71
N ASP A 46 -10.61 2.82 6.87
CA ASP A 46 -9.90 4.08 7.09
C ASP A 46 -8.58 4.12 6.30
N ILE A 47 -7.85 3.00 6.23
CA ILE A 47 -6.61 2.89 5.45
C ILE A 47 -6.89 3.05 3.96
N LYS A 48 -7.93 2.39 3.41
CA LYS A 48 -8.34 2.56 2.01
C LYS A 48 -8.70 4.00 1.70
N ALA A 49 -9.35 4.72 2.62
CA ALA A 49 -9.69 6.12 2.43
C ALA A 49 -8.46 7.04 2.29
N GLN A 50 -7.27 6.61 2.76
CA GLN A 50 -6.01 7.33 2.56
C GLN A 50 -5.34 7.02 1.21
N ASN A 51 -5.83 6.03 0.46
CA ASN A 51 -5.29 5.60 -0.84
C ASN A 51 -3.75 5.44 -0.84
N PRO A 52 -3.17 4.61 0.04
CA PRO A 52 -1.72 4.43 0.10
C PRO A 52 -1.20 3.69 -1.13
N GLU A 53 0.01 4.04 -1.59
CA GLU A 53 0.68 3.30 -2.66
C GLU A 53 1.16 1.91 -2.22
N VAL A 54 1.40 1.74 -0.92
CA VAL A 54 1.76 0.46 -0.28
C VAL A 54 1.46 0.52 1.21
N PHE A 55 1.03 -0.62 1.78
CA PHE A 55 0.94 -0.82 3.22
C PHE A 55 2.01 -1.83 3.66
N ILE A 56 2.79 -1.49 4.68
CA ILE A 56 3.87 -2.33 5.20
C ILE A 56 3.50 -2.79 6.60
N MET A 57 3.25 -4.09 6.75
CA MET A 57 3.18 -4.72 8.06
C MET A 57 4.58 -4.86 8.66
N LEU A 58 4.73 -4.40 9.89
CA LEU A 58 6.00 -4.34 10.60
C LEU A 58 6.25 -5.55 11.51
N GLY A 59 5.37 -6.55 11.48
CA GLY A 59 5.40 -7.68 12.39
C GLY A 59 4.06 -7.93 13.07
N ASP A 60 3.98 -9.00 13.84
CA ASP A 60 2.76 -9.51 14.45
C ASP A 60 1.62 -9.58 13.42
N ASN A 61 1.91 -10.22 12.29
CA ASN A 61 0.95 -10.30 11.18
C ASN A 61 -0.24 -11.20 11.52
N VAL A 62 -0.01 -12.15 12.43
CA VAL A 62 -0.96 -13.11 12.97
C VAL A 62 -0.52 -13.54 14.38
N TYR A 63 -1.45 -14.08 15.16
CA TYR A 63 -1.22 -14.63 16.50
C TYR A 63 -1.64 -16.11 16.52
N GLY A 64 -0.72 -17.00 16.12
CA GLY A 64 -0.95 -18.44 16.01
C GLY A 64 0.11 -19.30 16.70
N ASP A 65 1.06 -18.67 17.37
CA ASP A 65 2.19 -19.25 18.11
C ASP A 65 1.77 -19.90 19.45
N THR A 66 0.47 -19.98 19.74
CA THR A 66 0.00 -20.55 21.01
C THR A 66 0.52 -21.98 21.21
N TYR A 67 1.32 -22.15 22.26
CA TYR A 67 1.97 -23.41 22.65
C TYR A 67 2.99 -23.95 21.63
N GLY A 68 3.55 -23.12 20.75
CA GLY A 68 4.61 -23.52 19.81
C GLY A 68 4.15 -24.51 18.73
N ASN A 69 2.85 -24.53 18.40
CA ASN A 69 2.31 -25.43 17.38
C ASN A 69 2.31 -24.75 16.02
N ILE A 70 3.23 -25.18 15.15
CA ILE A 70 3.37 -24.62 13.79
C ILE A 70 2.08 -24.70 12.94
N HIS A 71 1.21 -25.69 13.18
CA HIS A 71 -0.05 -25.80 12.45
C HIS A 71 -1.08 -24.75 12.89
N ASN A 72 -1.00 -24.25 14.14
CA ASN A 72 -1.81 -23.11 14.57
C ASN A 72 -1.38 -21.85 13.79
N LEU A 73 -0.07 -21.61 13.69
CA LEU A 73 0.49 -20.49 12.93
C LEU A 73 0.09 -20.54 11.45
N GLU A 74 0.22 -21.71 10.81
CA GLU A 74 -0.25 -21.92 9.43
C GLU A 74 -1.74 -21.57 9.27
N ARG A 75 -2.60 -22.03 10.18
CA ARG A 75 -4.03 -21.72 10.16
C ARG A 75 -4.31 -20.23 10.35
N ALA A 76 -3.54 -19.56 11.20
CA ALA A 76 -3.65 -18.14 11.46
C ALA A 76 -3.36 -17.34 10.18
N TYR A 77 -2.26 -17.66 9.48
CA TYR A 77 -1.93 -17.06 8.17
C TYR A 77 -3.00 -17.33 7.11
N GLN A 78 -3.50 -18.56 7.02
CA GLN A 78 -4.59 -18.88 6.09
C GLN A 78 -5.87 -18.07 6.42
N LYS A 79 -6.15 -17.81 7.70
CA LYS A 79 -7.28 -17.00 8.13
C LYS A 79 -7.08 -15.53 7.75
N GLN A 80 -5.88 -15.00 8.00
CA GLN A 80 -5.54 -13.61 7.66
C GLN A 80 -5.58 -13.36 6.15
N ALA A 81 -5.09 -14.30 5.32
CA ALA A 81 -5.20 -14.22 3.87
C ALA A 81 -6.65 -14.13 3.38
N ARG A 82 -7.57 -14.90 4.01
CA ARG A 82 -9.01 -14.79 3.72
C ARG A 82 -9.59 -13.45 4.17
N ALA A 83 -9.14 -12.91 5.30
CA ALA A 83 -9.55 -11.60 5.79
C ALA A 83 -9.15 -10.48 4.81
N PHE A 84 -7.90 -10.47 4.32
CA PHE A 84 -7.43 -9.53 3.30
C PHE A 84 -8.24 -9.65 2.00
N LYS A 85 -8.50 -10.87 1.53
CA LYS A 85 -9.34 -11.08 0.35
C LYS A 85 -10.76 -10.52 0.54
N LYS A 86 -11.32 -10.64 1.74
CA LYS A 86 -12.65 -10.11 2.08
C LYS A 86 -12.63 -8.58 2.22
N ALA A 87 -11.55 -8.00 2.75
CA ALA A 87 -11.39 -6.56 2.89
C ALA A 87 -11.26 -5.83 1.54
N GLY A 88 -10.86 -6.56 0.50
CA GLY A 88 -10.77 -6.03 -0.86
C GLY A 88 -9.71 -4.96 -0.99
N LEU A 89 -8.52 -5.21 -0.43
CA LEU A 89 -7.39 -4.28 -0.50
C LEU A 89 -6.95 -4.13 -1.97
N ASP A 90 -6.94 -2.89 -2.46
CA ASP A 90 -6.59 -2.50 -3.83
C ASP A 90 -5.16 -1.96 -3.96
N PHE A 91 -4.40 -1.99 -2.86
CA PHE A 91 -2.98 -1.66 -2.77
C PHE A 91 -2.13 -2.87 -2.35
N PRO A 92 -0.82 -2.88 -2.68
CA PRO A 92 0.10 -3.91 -2.21
C PRO A 92 0.26 -3.89 -0.68
N VAL A 93 0.27 -5.08 -0.07
CA VAL A 93 0.66 -5.27 1.33
C VAL A 93 1.98 -6.02 1.36
N LEU A 94 3.01 -5.38 1.92
CA LEU A 94 4.30 -5.98 2.23
C LEU A 94 4.34 -6.32 3.72
N ALA A 95 5.18 -7.27 4.11
CA ALA A 95 5.32 -7.67 5.51
C ALA A 95 6.75 -8.06 5.86
N ILE A 96 7.15 -7.73 7.08
CA ILE A 96 8.23 -8.39 7.82
C ILE A 96 7.62 -9.14 9.02
N TRP A 97 8.42 -10.01 9.64
CA TRP A 97 8.07 -10.79 10.83
C TRP A 97 8.39 -10.07 12.16
N ASP A 98 7.69 -10.45 13.23
CA ASP A 98 8.09 -10.27 14.63
C ASP A 98 7.97 -11.60 15.43
N ASP A 99 8.01 -11.57 16.75
CA ASP A 99 8.02 -12.77 17.61
C ASP A 99 6.82 -13.70 17.40
N HIS A 100 5.61 -13.16 17.23
CA HIS A 100 4.42 -13.97 16.98
C HIS A 100 4.38 -14.66 15.59
N ASP A 101 5.23 -14.22 14.65
CA ASP A 101 5.33 -14.80 13.31
C ASP A 101 6.33 -15.97 13.22
N TYR A 102 7.17 -16.16 14.23
CA TYR A 102 8.15 -17.25 14.26
C TYR A 102 7.57 -18.56 14.80
N GLY A 103 6.65 -18.47 15.76
CA GLY A 103 6.03 -19.61 16.46
C GLY A 103 6.68 -19.96 17.79
#